data_AF-A0A2V6AFS0-F1
#
_entry.id   AF-A0A2V6AFS0-F1
#
_cell.length_a   1.000
_cell.length_b   1.000
_cell.length_c   1.000
_cell.angle_alpha   90.00
_cell.angle_beta   90.00
_cell.angle_gamma   90.00
#
_symmetry.space_group_name_H-M   'P 1'
#
loop_
_entity.id
_entity.type
_entity.pdbx_description
1 polymer ?
#
loop_
_entity_poly.entity_id
_entity_poly.type
_entity_poly.pdbx_seq_one_letter_code
_entity_poly.pdbx_strand_id
1 'polypeptide(L)' 'MNGRRYRIEYGPTALDDLDSLAERVRKQILREIERLKCGLHGDIKRLRRADVAYRLRTGDYRI' A
#
# COMPACT_ATOMS: atom_id res chain seq x y z
N MET A 1 4.22 -22.66 -5.26
CA MET A 1 4.06 -21.22 -5.01
C MET A 1 2.59 -20.96 -4.72
N ASN A 2 2.20 -20.70 -3.48
CA ASN A 2 0.80 -20.39 -3.12
C ASN A 2 0.46 -18.99 -3.64
N GLY A 3 0.02 -18.91 -4.89
CA GLY A 3 -0.28 -17.66 -5.60
C GLY A 3 -1.56 -17.01 -5.09
N ARG A 4 -1.52 -16.44 -3.88
CA ARG A 4 -2.61 -15.57 -3.40
C ARG A 4 -2.51 -14.27 -4.18
N ARG A 5 -3.45 -14.07 -5.10
CA ARG A 5 -3.59 -12.84 -5.85
C ARG A 5 -4.57 -11.92 -5.12
N TYR A 6 -4.09 -10.78 -4.67
CA TYR A 6 -4.91 -9.78 -4.00
C TYR A 6 -5.46 -8.78 -5.02
N ARG A 7 -6.72 -8.39 -4.85
CA ARG A 7 -7.29 -7.23 -5.56
C ARG A 7 -7.00 -5.99 -4.72
N ILE A 8 -6.53 -4.93 -5.39
CA ILE A 8 -6.30 -3.63 -4.76
C ILE A 8 -7.47 -2.73 -5.12
N GLU A 9 -8.06 -2.10 -4.12
CA GLU A 9 -9.09 -1.09 -4.25
C GLU A 9 -8.65 0.13 -3.45
N TYR A 10 -8.83 1.32 -4.01
CA TYR A 10 -8.47 2.58 -3.38
C TYR A 10 -9.74 3.23 -2.84
N GLY A 11 -9.73 3.61 -1.56
CA GLY A 11 -10.77 4.46 -1.00
C GLY A 11 -10.64 5.91 -1.51
N PRO A 12 -11.69 6.73 -1.38
CA PRO A 12 -11.69 8.12 -1.86
C PRO A 12 -10.55 8.95 -1.26
N THR A 13 -10.33 8.86 0.05
CA THR A 13 -9.22 9.56 0.73
C THR A 13 -7.84 9.14 0.20
N ALA A 14 -7.68 7.86 -0.16
CA ALA A 14 -6.41 7.38 -0.70
C ALA A 14 -6.13 7.95 -2.11
N LEU A 15 -7.18 8.22 -2.91
CA LEU A 15 -7.02 8.88 -4.21
C LEU A 15 -6.62 10.34 -4.03
N ASP A 16 -7.30 11.07 -3.14
CA ASP A 16 -6.97 12.47 -2.81
C ASP A 16 -5.53 12.59 -2.28
N ASP A 17 -5.14 11.68 -1.38
CA ASP A 17 -3.78 11.61 -0.84
C ASP A 17 -2.76 11.36 -1.97
N LEU A 18 -3.02 10.42 -2.88
CA LEU A 18 -2.13 10.14 -4.01
C LEU A 18 -1.99 11.35 -4.95
N ASP A 19 -3.08 12.07 -5.20
CA ASP A 19 -3.08 13.25 -6.09
C ASP A 19 -2.32 14.44 -5.49
N SER A 20 -2.31 14.56 -4.17
CA SER A 20 -1.54 15.61 -3.46
C SER A 20 -0.01 15.39 -3.50
N LEU A 21 0.45 14.17 -3.83
CA LEU A 21 1.87 13.82 -3.82
C LEU A 21 2.57 14.23 -5.12
N ALA A 22 3.85 14.60 -4.98
CA ALA A 22 4.74 14.78 -6.12
C ALA A 22 4.77 13.51 -6.99
N GLU A 23 4.77 13.68 -8.32
CA GLU A 23 4.63 12.58 -9.28
C GLU A 23 5.62 11.42 -9.05
N ARG A 24 6.87 11.76 -8.70
CA ARG A 24 7.92 10.77 -8.39
C ARG A 24 7.51 9.88 -7.21
N VAL A 25 6.98 10.46 -6.15
CA VAL A 25 6.55 9.75 -4.94
C VAL A 25 5.32 8.91 -5.24
N ARG A 26 4.32 9.48 -5.92
CA ARG A 26 3.11 8.77 -6.33
C ARG A 26 3.45 7.50 -7.13
N LYS A 27 4.35 7.62 -8.13
CA LYS A 27 4.81 6.47 -8.93
C LYS A 27 5.50 5.40 -8.08
N GLN A 28 6.32 5.81 -7.10
CA GLN A 28 6.97 4.88 -6.19
C GLN A 28 5.95 4.12 -5.32
N ILE A 29 4.99 4.82 -4.72
CA ILE A 29 3.94 4.22 -3.89
C ILE A 29 3.10 3.24 -4.70
N LEU A 30 2.62 3.64 -5.89
CA LEU A 30 1.83 2.76 -6.75
C LEU A 30 2.58 1.49 -7.14
N ARG A 31 3.89 1.58 -7.40
CA ARG A 31 4.71 0.40 -7.71
C ARG A 31 4.79 -0.59 -6.55
N GLU A 32 4.90 -0.10 -5.32
CA GLU A 32 4.92 -0.97 -4.14
C GLU A 32 3.54 -1.59 -3.87
N ILE A 33 2.46 -0.82 -4.04
CA ILE A 33 1.08 -1.33 -3.92
C ILE A 33 0.80 -2.42 -4.96
N GLU A 34 1.26 -2.24 -6.21
CA GLU A 34 1.10 -3.26 -7.25
C GLU A 34 1.77 -4.60 -6.90
N ARG A 35 2.90 -4.58 -6.16
CA ARG A 35 3.55 -5.81 -5.69
C ARG A 35 2.71 -6.56 -4.66
N LEU A 36 1.86 -5.86 -3.91
CA LEU A 36 0.95 -6.49 -2.95
C LEU A 36 -0.05 -7.44 -3.62
N LYS A 37 -0.34 -7.24 -4.92
CA LYS A 37 -1.18 -8.15 -5.70
C LYS A 37 -0.64 -9.57 -5.71
N CYS A 38 0.67 -9.77 -5.59
CA CYS A 38 1.32 -11.08 -5.62
C CYS A 38 1.71 -11.61 -4.23
N GLY A 39 1.18 -11.00 -3.16
CA GLY A 39 1.52 -11.34 -1.79
C GLY A 39 1.88 -10.11 -0.97
N LEU A 40 1.78 -10.23 0.36
CA LEU A 40 2.25 -9.19 1.28
C LEU A 40 3.78 -9.21 1.31
N HIS A 41 4.42 -8.32 0.55
CA HIS A 41 5.87 -8.15 0.46
C HIS A 41 6.28 -6.73 0.92
N GLY A 42 7.45 -6.59 1.55
CA GLY A 42 7.98 -5.31 2.03
C GLY A 42 7.90 -5.14 3.56
N ASP A 43 8.12 -3.91 4.05
CA ASP A 43 7.99 -3.56 5.47
C ASP A 43 6.51 -3.38 5.82
N ILE A 44 5.82 -4.52 5.97
CA ILE A 44 4.41 -4.60 6.33
C ILE A 44 4.27 -4.98 7.79
N LYS A 45 3.53 -4.16 8.55
CA LYS A 45 3.22 -4.44 9.96
C LYS A 45 1.72 -4.48 10.18
N ARG A 46 1.24 -5.53 10.85
CA ARG A 46 -0.14 -5.61 11.32
C ARG A 46 -0.35 -4.65 12.49
N LEU A 47 -1.36 -3.80 12.41
CA LEU A 47 -1.74 -2.90 13.48
C LEU A 47 -2.52 -3.68 14.54
N ARG A 48 -2.17 -3.49 15.82
CA ARG A 48 -2.70 -4.31 16.93
C ARG A 48 -4.01 -3.78 17.54
N ARG A 49 -4.39 -2.53 17.27
CA ARG A 49 -5.54 -1.84 17.86
C ARG A 49 -6.55 -1.32 16.84
N ALA A 50 -6.40 -1.70 15.57
CA ALA A 50 -7.35 -1.41 14.52
C ALA A 50 -7.76 -2.75 13.92
N ASP A 51 -9.07 -3.00 13.82
CA ASP A 51 -9.58 -4.25 13.26
C ASP A 51 -9.03 -4.43 11.84
N VAL A 52 -8.20 -5.46 11.69
CA VAL A 52 -7.64 -5.94 10.41
C VAL A 52 -6.95 -4.86 9.55
N ALA A 53 -6.17 -3.97 10.18
CA ALA A 53 -5.36 -3.00 9.44
C ALA A 53 -3.88 -3.43 9.36
N TYR A 54 -3.28 -3.18 8.20
CA TYR A 54 -1.86 -3.33 7.95
C TYR A 54 -1.28 -1.96 7.59
N ARG A 55 0.01 -1.78 7.83
CA ARG A 55 0.79 -0.62 7.36
C ARG A 55 1.91 -1.12 6.47
N LEU A 56 2.02 -0.59 5.26
CA LEU A 56 3.21 -0.70 4.42
C LEU A 56 4.06 0.56 4.56
N ARG A 57 5.36 0.41 4.79
CA ARG A 57 6.31 1.54 4.80
C ARG A 57 7.06 1.63 3.47
N THR A 58 7.00 2.81 2.86
CA THR A 58 7.71 3.14 1.61
C THR A 58 8.53 4.41 1.84
N GLY A 59 9.79 4.25 2.28
CA GLY A 59 10.61 5.38 2.72
C GLY A 59 10.01 6.07 3.95
N ASP A 60 9.65 7.34 3.79
CA ASP A 60 9.00 8.16 4.82
C ASP A 60 7.45 8.08 4.78
N TYR A 61 6.90 7.47 3.74
CA TYR A 61 5.46 7.31 3.54
C TYR A 61 4.93 6.04 4.20
N ARG A 62 3.67 6.11 4.64
CA ARG A 62 2.92 5.01 5.25
C ARG A 62 1.61 4.87 4.51
N ILE A 63 1.34 3.64 4.10
CA ILE A 63 0.14 3.24 3.36
C ILE A 63 -0.60 2.24 4.23
#